data_AF-A0A1I6Q5L5-F1
#
_entry.id   AF-A0A1I6Q5L5-F1
#
_cell.length_a   1.000
_cell.length_b   1.000
_cell.length_c   1.000
_cell.angle_alpha   90.00
_cell.angle_beta   90.00
_cell.angle_gamma   90.00
#
_symmetry.space_group_name_H-M   'P 1'
#
loop_
_entity.id
_entity.type
_entity.pdbx_description
1 polymer ?
#
loop_
_entity_poly.entity_id
_entity_poly.type
_entity_poly.pdbx_seq_one_letter_code
_entity_poly.pdbx_strand_id
1 'polypeptide(L)' 'MGDDTVREGMSSDSGTAARSRCLNCGFEAEGGSSEWRRLEVPKLGRMTQCPDCESTNVITGR' A
#
# COMPACT_ATOMS: atom_id res chain seq x y z
N MET A 1 33.85 -3.98 -32.40
CA MET A 1 32.55 -3.28 -32.44
C MET A 1 31.56 -4.22 -31.79
N GLY A 2 31.40 -4.12 -30.47
CA GLY A 2 30.63 -5.07 -29.64
C GLY A 2 29.46 -4.38 -28.95
N ASP A 3 28.29 -5.00 -29.13
CA ASP A 3 27.16 -5.17 -28.20
C ASP A 3 26.80 -4.07 -27.19
N ASP A 4 25.72 -3.35 -27.54
CA ASP A 4 24.48 -3.20 -26.76
C ASP A 4 24.55 -3.65 -25.29
N THR A 5 24.69 -2.69 -24.37
CA THR A 5 24.35 -2.89 -22.96
C THR A 5 23.30 -1.86 -22.55
N VAL A 6 22.07 -2.00 -23.08
CA VAL A 6 20.90 -1.48 -22.37
C VAL A 6 20.66 -2.40 -21.18
N ARG A 7 21.27 -2.07 -20.03
CA ARG A 7 21.03 -2.84 -18.80
C ARG A 7 19.66 -2.47 -18.25
N GLU A 8 18.76 -3.43 -18.43
CA GLU A 8 17.38 -3.44 -18.00
C GLU A 8 17.18 -3.12 -16.52
N GLY A 9 16.05 -2.46 -16.26
CA GLY A 9 15.09 -2.94 -15.28
C GLY A 9 15.49 -2.84 -13.81
N MET A 10 15.48 -1.63 -13.27
CA MET A 10 15.32 -1.45 -11.82
C MET A 10 14.26 -0.39 -11.50
N SER A 11 13.06 -0.57 -12.05
CA SER A 11 11.85 -0.01 -11.45
C SER A 11 11.39 -0.90 -10.29
N SER A 12 12.29 -1.19 -9.35
CA SER A 12 11.86 -1.46 -7.99
C SER A 12 11.69 -0.10 -7.35
N ASP A 13 10.61 0.59 -7.72
CA ASP A 13 10.02 1.59 -6.84
C ASP A 13 9.52 0.83 -5.61
N SER A 14 10.48 0.43 -4.77
CA SER A 14 10.29 0.33 -3.34
C SER A 14 10.18 1.78 -2.86
N GLY A 15 9.19 2.52 -3.39
CA GLY A 15 8.77 3.78 -2.84
C GLY A 15 8.53 3.48 -1.38
N THR A 16 9.31 4.11 -0.50
CA THR A 16 9.24 3.95 0.95
C THR A 16 7.77 3.85 1.32
N ALA A 17 7.29 2.65 1.60
CA ALA A 17 5.87 2.42 1.74
C ALA A 17 5.43 3.20 2.97
N ALA A 18 4.81 4.34 2.71
CA ALA A 18 4.40 5.29 3.72
C ALA A 18 3.68 4.54 4.83
N ARG A 19 4.22 4.56 6.06
CA ARG A 19 3.58 3.89 7.18
C ARG A 19 2.17 4.43 7.32
N SER A 20 1.22 3.52 7.32
CA SER A 20 -0.19 3.81 7.46
C SER A 20 -0.64 3.44 8.86
N ARG A 21 -1.59 4.19 9.39
CA ARG A 21 -2.13 3.95 10.72
C ARG A 21 -3.64 4.11 10.74
N CYS A 22 -4.32 3.20 11.42
CA CYS A 22 -5.74 3.30 11.70
C CYS A 22 -5.97 4.29 12.84
N LEU A 23 -6.78 5.31 12.59
CA LEU A 23 -7.12 6.30 13.63
C LEU A 23 -8.17 5.79 14.64
N ASN A 24 -8.79 4.65 14.35
CA ASN A 24 -9.83 4.09 15.21
C ASN A 24 -9.28 3.19 16.33
N CYS A 25 -8.32 2.31 16.01
CA CYS A 25 -7.72 1.37 16.97
C CYS A 25 -6.21 1.57 17.20
N GLY A 26 -5.52 2.28 16.30
CA GLY A 26 -4.08 2.49 16.38
C GLY A 26 -3.21 1.48 15.61
N PHE A 27 -3.80 0.51 14.88
CA PHE A 27 -3.04 -0.43 14.04
C PHE A 27 -2.13 0.31 13.05
N GLU A 28 -0.86 -0.06 12.99
CA GLU A 28 0.15 0.57 12.13
C GLU A 28 0.83 -0.48 11.26
N ALA A 29 0.82 -0.26 9.94
CA ALA A 29 1.43 -1.15 8.96
C ALA A 29 1.84 -0.36 7.71
N GLU A 30 2.68 -0.94 6.86
CA GLU A 30 3.09 -0.30 5.60
C GLU A 30 1.87 0.02 4.72
N GLY A 31 1.82 1.24 4.16
CA GLY A 31 0.72 1.68 3.31
C GLY A 31 0.65 0.90 2.01
N GLY A 32 -0.54 0.42 1.67
CA GLY A 32 -0.75 -0.39 0.46
C GLY A 32 -0.21 -1.82 0.56
N SER A 33 0.31 -2.23 1.71
CA SER A 33 0.71 -3.62 1.98
C SER A 33 -0.50 -4.58 2.03
N SER A 34 -0.24 -5.88 2.01
CA SER A 34 -1.25 -6.93 2.19
C SER A 34 -1.78 -7.03 3.62
N GLU A 35 -1.10 -6.41 4.59
CA GLU A 35 -1.53 -6.34 6.00
C GLU A 35 -2.86 -5.59 6.13
N TRP A 36 -3.12 -4.64 5.23
CA TRP A 36 -4.39 -3.97 5.17
C TRP A 36 -5.44 -4.79 4.43
N ARG A 37 -6.61 -4.93 5.03
CA ARG A 37 -7.74 -5.63 4.42
C ARG A 37 -8.23 -4.80 3.23
N ARG A 38 -8.11 -5.37 2.02
CA ARG A 38 -8.70 -4.80 0.81
C ARG A 38 -10.07 -5.40 0.58
N LEU A 39 -11.09 -4.56 0.61
CA LEU A 39 -12.44 -4.94 0.19
C LEU A 39 -12.84 -4.21 -1.07
N GLU A 40 -13.64 -4.90 -1.86
CA GLU A 40 -14.23 -4.36 -3.06
C GLU A 40 -15.70 -4.04 -2.78
N VAL A 41 -16.05 -2.76 -2.83
CA VAL A 41 -17.41 -2.30 -2.57
C VAL A 41 -18.08 -2.01 -3.92
N PRO A 42 -19.19 -2.68 -4.25
CA PRO A 42 -19.92 -2.39 -5.47
C PRO A 42 -20.26 -0.90 -5.57
N LYS A 43 -19.99 -0.29 -6.72
CA LYS A 43 -20.15 1.16 -7.04
C LYS A 43 -19.13 2.12 -6.42
N LEU A 44 -18.39 1.74 -5.38
CA LEU A 44 -17.41 2.60 -4.70
C LEU A 44 -15.95 2.22 -5.05
N GLY A 45 -15.73 0.96 -5.45
CA GLY A 45 -14.42 0.45 -5.85
C GLY A 45 -13.65 -0.17 -4.69
N ARG A 46 -12.33 -0.28 -4.86
CA ARG A 46 -11.44 -0.96 -3.91
C ARG A 46 -11.08 -0.02 -2.76
N MET A 47 -11.40 -0.42 -1.54
CA MET A 47 -11.07 0.32 -0.33
C MET A 47 -10.13 -0.45 0.58
N THR A 48 -9.42 0.31 1.41
CA THR A 48 -8.55 -0.19 2.47
C THR A 48 -9.29 -0.13 3.80
N GLN A 49 -9.29 -1.23 4.54
CA GLN A 49 -9.90 -1.36 5.86
C GLN A 49 -8.89 -1.95 6.84
N CYS A 50 -8.97 -1.49 8.08
CA CYS A 50 -8.20 -2.02 9.18
C CYS A 50 -8.64 -3.46 9.51
N PRO A 51 -7.71 -4.43 9.60
CA PRO A 51 -8.03 -5.82 9.93
C PRO A 51 -8.47 -6.01 11.38
N ASP A 52 -8.01 -5.17 12.33
CA ASP A 52 -8.32 -5.29 13.76
C ASP A 52 -9.71 -4.79 14.14
N CYS A 53 -10.14 -3.65 13.59
CA CYS A 53 -11.36 -2.97 14.02
C CYS A 53 -12.36 -2.70 12.88
N GLU A 54 -12.05 -3.16 11.66
CA GLU A 54 -12.90 -3.03 10.48
C GLU A 54 -13.21 -1.57 10.07
N SER A 55 -12.47 -0.61 10.63
CA SER A 55 -12.59 0.80 10.26
C SER A 55 -11.83 1.09 8.96
N THR A 56 -12.41 1.92 8.10
CA THR A 56 -11.77 2.45 6.89
C THR A 56 -11.03 3.77 7.14
N ASN A 57 -10.99 4.23 8.40
CA ASN A 57 -10.31 5.46 8.80
C ASN A 57 -8.80 5.23 8.96
N VAL A 58 -8.10 5.17 7.84
CA VAL A 58 -6.66 4.91 7.74
C VAL A 58 -5.97 6.14 7.16
N ILE A 59 -4.92 6.61 7.83
CA ILE A 59 -4.05 7.67 7.31
C ILE A 59 -2.74 7.05 6.81
N THR A 60 -2.18 7.62 5.74
CA THR A 60 -0.89 7.21 5.18
C THR A 60 0.03 8.43 5.22
N GLY A 61 1.16 8.34 5.93
CA GLY A 61 2.10 9.45 6.07
C GLY A 61 2.88 9.68 4.78
N ARG A 62 2.61 10.79 4.08
CA ARG A 62 3.25 11.14 2.81
C ARG A 62 4.75 11.39 2.95
#